data_AF-A0A957V244-F1
#
_entry.id   AF-A0A957V244-F1
#
_cell.length_a   1.000
_cell.length_b   1.000
_cell.length_c   1.000
_cell.angle_alpha   90.00
_cell.angle_beta   90.00
_cell.angle_gamma   90.00
#
_symmetry.space_group_name_H-M   'P 1'
#
loop_
_entity.id
_entity.type
_entity.pdbx_description
1 polymer ?
#
loop_
_entity_poly.entity_id
_entity_poly.type
_entity_poly.pdbx_seq_one_letter_code
_entity_poly.pdbx_strand_id
1 'polypeptide(L)'
;QLLAAFGLSRADLADDDRVAAAVRGLAARMPTYITLKDVKKRWGKGQEDVFPVTQFEKLWGDMTTLPGYECGFVVVPRVRGQQLKEVAQLDGWLRDGSAAYLETLCAWA
;
A
#
# COMPACT_ATOMS: atom_id res chain seq x y z
N GLN A 1 5.74 -9.92 -16.35
CA GLN A 1 5.81 -10.77 -15.15
C GLN A 1 4.59 -10.56 -14.26
N LEU A 2 4.31 -9.35 -13.75
CA LEU A 2 3.14 -9.13 -12.90
C LEU A 2 1.79 -9.44 -13.58
N LEU A 3 1.53 -8.95 -14.80
CA LEU A 3 0.27 -9.25 -15.50
C LEU A 3 0.03 -10.75 -15.67
N ALA A 4 1.09 -11.53 -15.96
CA ALA A 4 1.00 -12.98 -16.04
C ALA A 4 0.62 -13.63 -14.69
N ALA A 5 1.01 -13.05 -13.56
CA ALA A 5 0.57 -13.48 -12.22
C ALA A 5 -0.93 -13.32 -12.00
N PHE A 6 -1.55 -12.35 -12.69
CA PHE A 6 -3.00 -12.16 -12.73
C PHE A 6 -3.66 -12.95 -13.86
N GLY A 7 -2.90 -13.71 -14.68
CA GLY A 7 -3.43 -14.37 -15.87
C GLY A 7 -3.84 -13.40 -16.98
N LEU A 8 -3.24 -12.20 -17.01
CA LEU A 8 -3.55 -11.12 -17.93
C LEU A 8 -2.39 -10.83 -18.89
N SER A 9 -2.75 -10.33 -20.07
CA SER A 9 -1.87 -9.65 -21.01
C SER A 9 -2.13 -8.14 -20.99
N ARG A 10 -1.31 -7.36 -21.71
CA ARG A 10 -1.52 -5.91 -21.82
C ARG A 10 -2.82 -5.56 -22.58
N ALA A 11 -3.21 -6.37 -23.54
CA ALA A 11 -4.43 -6.15 -24.33
C ALA A 11 -5.69 -6.29 -23.46
N ASP A 12 -5.63 -7.16 -22.45
CA ASP A 12 -6.75 -7.39 -21.53
C ASP A 12 -7.00 -6.19 -20.60
N LEU A 13 -6.09 -5.22 -20.51
CA LEU A 13 -6.22 -4.05 -19.64
C LEU A 13 -7.30 -3.07 -20.09
N ALA A 14 -7.80 -3.20 -21.32
CA ALA A 14 -8.95 -2.42 -21.80
C ALA A 14 -10.30 -3.02 -21.38
N ASP A 15 -10.30 -4.22 -20.80
CA ASP A 15 -11.49 -4.93 -20.33
C ASP A 15 -11.54 -4.89 -18.79
N ASP A 16 -12.26 -3.90 -18.26
CA ASP A 16 -12.34 -3.64 -16.82
C ASP A 16 -12.92 -4.83 -16.04
N ASP A 17 -13.91 -5.53 -16.58
CA ASP A 17 -14.54 -6.68 -15.92
C ASP A 17 -13.55 -7.84 -15.79
N ARG A 18 -12.78 -8.09 -16.85
CA ARG A 18 -11.74 -9.11 -16.85
C ARG A 18 -10.62 -8.77 -15.88
N VAL A 19 -10.17 -7.51 -15.85
CA VAL A 19 -9.17 -7.04 -14.89
C VAL A 19 -9.68 -7.21 -13.46
N ALA A 20 -10.92 -6.79 -13.17
CA ALA A 20 -11.51 -6.89 -11.85
C ALA A 20 -11.65 -8.35 -11.39
N ALA A 21 -12.03 -9.26 -12.29
CA ALA A 21 -12.11 -10.69 -12.00
C ALA A 21 -10.73 -11.27 -11.65
N ALA A 22 -9.70 -10.95 -12.43
CA ALA A 22 -8.33 -11.38 -12.19
C ALA A 22 -7.79 -10.86 -10.84
N VAL A 23 -8.05 -9.59 -10.52
CA VAL A 23 -7.67 -8.97 -9.24
C VAL A 23 -8.32 -9.69 -8.06
N ARG A 24 -9.63 -9.97 -8.13
CA ARG A 24 -10.34 -10.74 -7.09
C ARG A 24 -9.75 -12.15 -6.94
N GLY A 25 -9.44 -12.81 -8.06
CA GLY A 25 -8.83 -14.14 -8.07
C GLY A 25 -7.49 -14.20 -7.33
N LEU A 26 -6.60 -13.23 -7.57
CA LEU A 26 -5.34 -13.14 -6.83
C LEU A 26 -5.57 -12.75 -5.36
N ALA A 27 -6.42 -11.77 -5.10
CA ALA A 27 -6.70 -11.28 -3.75
C ALA A 27 -7.26 -12.38 -2.82
N ALA A 28 -8.00 -13.36 -3.36
CA ALA A 28 -8.50 -14.51 -2.61
C ALA A 28 -7.37 -15.41 -2.05
N ARG A 29 -6.19 -15.40 -2.66
CA ARG A 29 -5.01 -16.16 -2.23
C ARG A 29 -4.14 -15.42 -1.22
N MET A 30 -4.37 -14.12 -1.07
CA MET A 30 -3.57 -13.27 -0.18
C MET A 30 -3.97 -13.48 1.28
N PRO A 31 -3.02 -13.45 2.23
CA PRO A 31 -3.32 -13.39 3.66
C PRO A 31 -4.27 -12.23 4.00
N THR A 32 -5.05 -12.39 5.06
CA THR A 32 -5.90 -11.33 5.60
C THR A 32 -5.46 -11.05 7.04
N TYR A 33 -5.03 -9.83 7.28
CA TYR A 33 -4.69 -9.33 8.61
C TYR A 33 -5.92 -8.76 9.26
N ILE A 34 -6.00 -8.97 10.56
CA ILE A 34 -7.11 -8.54 11.39
C ILE A 34 -6.57 -7.58 12.43
N THR A 35 -6.99 -6.32 12.36
CA THR A 35 -6.61 -5.28 13.32
C THR A 35 -7.82 -4.84 14.11
N LEU A 36 -7.73 -4.90 15.44
CA LEU A 36 -8.76 -4.33 16.32
C LEU A 36 -8.57 -2.82 16.38
N LYS A 37 -9.66 -2.07 16.13
CA LYS A 37 -9.66 -0.61 16.13
C LYS A 37 -10.87 -0.07 16.85
N ASP A 38 -10.77 1.17 17.30
CA ASP A 38 -11.90 1.94 17.79
C ASP A 38 -12.38 2.91 16.71
N VAL A 39 -13.66 2.84 16.36
CA VAL A 39 -14.29 3.76 15.40
C VAL A 39 -15.23 4.69 16.12
N LYS A 40 -15.06 5.99 15.85
CA LYS A 40 -15.89 7.06 16.38
C LYS A 40 -17.07 7.30 15.45
N LYS A 41 -18.28 7.12 15.96
CA LYS A 41 -19.52 7.52 15.29
C LYS A 41 -20.01 8.83 15.87
N ARG A 42 -19.95 9.90 15.07
CA ARG A 42 -20.45 11.22 15.46
C ARG A 42 -21.90 11.39 15.05
N TRP A 43 -22.71 11.95 15.94
CA TRP A 43 -24.12 12.20 15.68
C TRP A 43 -24.65 13.37 16.53
N GLY A 44 -25.89 13.78 16.25
CA GLY A 44 -26.55 14.88 16.95
C GLY A 44 -25.77 16.20 16.92
N LYS A 45 -25.64 16.85 18.08
CA LYS A 45 -24.95 18.12 18.31
C LYS A 45 -23.57 17.91 18.96
N GLY A 46 -22.78 16.99 18.41
CA GLY A 46 -21.41 16.73 18.88
C GLY A 46 -21.29 15.55 19.84
N GLN A 47 -22.29 14.67 19.89
CA GLN A 47 -22.16 13.37 20.55
C GLN A 47 -21.22 12.47 19.75
N GLU A 48 -20.41 11.69 20.46
CA GLU A 48 -19.49 10.72 19.89
C GLU A 48 -19.58 9.41 20.67
N ASP A 49 -19.95 8.34 19.97
CA ASP A 49 -19.87 6.98 20.50
C ASP A 49 -18.64 6.30 19.91
N VAL A 50 -17.95 5.50 20.73
CA VAL A 50 -16.77 4.72 20.32
C VAL A 50 -17.14 3.25 20.30
N PHE A 51 -16.96 2.61 19.15
CA PHE A 51 -17.24 1.19 18.97
C PHE A 51 -15.97 0.42 18.62
N PRO A 52 -15.69 -0.71 19.30
CA PRO A 52 -14.65 -1.61 18.86
C PRO A 52 -15.07 -2.26 17.54
N VAL A 53 -14.16 -2.28 16.58
CA VAL A 53 -14.35 -2.92 15.28
C VAL A 53 -13.16 -3.80 14.93
N THR A 54 -13.45 -4.75 14.07
CA THR A 54 -12.44 -5.58 13.43
C THR A 54 -12.21 -5.04 12.02
N GLN A 55 -11.01 -4.54 11.74
CA GLN A 55 -10.61 -4.10 10.40
C GLN A 55 -9.84 -5.23 9.69
N PHE A 56 -10.28 -5.58 8.50
CA PHE A 56 -9.67 -6.60 7.66
C PHE A 56 -8.83 -5.95 6.57
N GLU A 57 -7.55 -6.30 6.49
CA GLU A 57 -6.60 -5.72 5.53
C GLU A 57 -5.83 -6.82 4.80
N LYS A 58 -5.47 -6.55 3.53
CA LYS A 58 -4.52 -7.36 2.76
C LYS A 58 -3.31 -6.48 2.47
N LEU A 59 -2.10 -6.99 2.69
CA LEU A 59 -0.88 -6.23 2.43
C LEU A 59 -0.37 -6.58 1.04
N TRP A 60 -0.21 -5.57 0.17
CA TRP A 60 0.32 -5.80 -1.18
C TRP A 60 1.74 -6.41 -1.17
N GLY A 61 2.51 -6.16 -0.11
CA GLY A 61 3.82 -6.77 0.11
C GLY A 61 3.77 -8.30 0.20
N ASP A 62 2.68 -8.91 0.67
CA ASP A 62 2.59 -10.38 0.76
C ASP A 62 2.54 -11.03 -0.63
N MET A 63 2.32 -10.26 -1.70
CA MET A 63 2.40 -10.77 -3.07
C MET A 63 3.78 -11.36 -3.37
N THR A 64 4.85 -10.88 -2.70
CA THR A 64 6.20 -11.43 -2.85
C THR A 64 6.37 -12.80 -2.21
N THR A 65 5.41 -13.25 -1.41
CA THR A 65 5.43 -14.56 -0.75
C THR A 65 4.55 -15.59 -1.47
N LEU A 66 3.79 -15.17 -2.49
CA LEU A 66 2.91 -16.07 -3.22
C LEU A 66 3.72 -17.10 -4.03
N PRO A 67 3.36 -18.39 -3.97
CA PRO A 67 4.04 -19.42 -4.74
C PRO A 67 3.82 -19.23 -6.25
N GLY A 68 4.84 -19.58 -7.03
CA GLY A 68 4.82 -19.50 -8.50
C GLY A 68 5.42 -18.23 -9.09
N TYR A 69 6.01 -17.36 -8.26
CA TYR A 69 6.65 -16.12 -8.70
C TYR A 69 8.05 -15.97 -8.12
N GLU A 70 9.02 -15.74 -8.99
CA GLU A 70 10.38 -15.40 -8.61
C GLU A 70 10.42 -13.92 -8.18
N CYS A 71 10.49 -13.69 -6.87
CA CYS A 71 10.61 -12.35 -6.30
C CYS A 71 11.99 -12.15 -5.69
N GLY A 72 12.71 -11.12 -6.15
CA GLY A 72 14.01 -10.72 -5.63
C GLY A 72 13.92 -9.47 -4.75
N PHE A 73 14.85 -9.33 -3.81
CA PHE A 73 14.97 -8.17 -2.93
C PHE A 73 16.30 -7.46 -3.20
N VAL A 74 16.25 -6.13 -3.27
CA VAL A 74 17.44 -5.29 -3.45
C VAL A 74 17.51 -4.27 -2.32
N VAL A 75 18.68 -4.18 -1.68
CA VAL A 75 18.94 -3.18 -0.66
C VAL A 75 19.20 -1.84 -1.35
N VAL A 76 18.57 -0.78 -0.86
CA VAL A 76 18.75 0.58 -1.36
C VAL A 76 19.07 1.53 -0.20
N PRO A 77 19.76 2.66 -0.46
CA PRO A 77 19.96 3.69 0.55
C PRO A 77 18.63 4.18 1.14
N ARG A 78 18.62 4.49 2.44
CA ARG A 78 17.43 4.89 3.20
C ARG A 78 16.63 6.01 2.54
N VAL A 79 17.32 6.99 1.96
CA VAL A 79 16.76 8.17 1.28
C VAL A 79 15.82 7.80 0.11
N ARG A 80 15.93 6.59 -0.47
CA ARG A 80 15.03 6.10 -1.53
C ARG A 80 13.67 5.62 -1.02
N GLY A 81 13.45 5.55 0.30
CA GLY A 81 12.23 5.01 0.88
C GLY A 81 11.90 5.54 2.28
N GLN A 82 12.34 6.75 2.61
CA GLN A 82 12.05 7.38 3.91
C GLN A 82 10.56 7.71 4.03
N GLN A 83 9.89 7.05 4.97
CA GLN A 83 8.48 7.27 5.26
C GLN A 83 8.35 8.19 6.47
N LEU A 84 7.47 9.18 6.38
CA LEU A 84 7.04 10.01 7.50
C LEU A 84 5.68 9.48 7.97
N LYS A 85 5.66 8.90 9.16
CA LYS A 85 4.46 8.34 9.80
C LYS A 85 3.93 9.24 10.90
N GLU A 86 4.82 10.01 11.53
CA GLU A 86 4.48 10.92 12.61
C GLU A 86 4.89 12.35 12.27
N VAL A 87 4.12 13.33 12.73
CA VAL A 87 4.38 14.75 12.46
C VAL A 87 5.75 15.17 13.00
N ALA A 88 6.19 14.61 14.13
CA ALA A 88 7.49 14.89 14.73
C ALA A 88 8.68 14.53 13.82
N GLN A 89 8.48 13.68 12.81
CA GLN A 89 9.54 13.28 11.88
C GLN A 89 9.80 14.33 10.79
N LEU A 90 8.89 15.30 10.62
CA LEU A 90 8.96 16.28 9.53
C LEU A 90 10.18 17.20 9.64
N ASP A 91 10.49 17.70 10.83
CA ASP A 91 11.62 18.62 11.05
C ASP A 91 12.96 17.95 10.74
N GLY A 92 13.16 16.73 11.24
CA GLY A 92 14.36 15.94 10.97
C GLY A 92 14.54 15.66 9.48
N TRP A 93 13.49 15.19 8.81
CA TRP A 93 13.50 14.90 7.37
C TRP A 93 13.76 16.14 6.50
N LEU A 94 13.29 17.31 6.92
CA LEU A 94 13.56 18.57 6.23
C LEU A 94 15.04 18.99 6.37
N ARG A 95 15.63 18.78 7.55
CA ARG A 95 16.97 19.27 7.90
C ARG A 95 18.10 18.29 7.56
N ASP A 96 17.83 16.99 7.53
CA ASP A 96 18.84 15.94 7.30
C ASP A 96 19.22 15.77 5.82
N GLY A 97 18.64 16.57 4.93
CA GLY A 97 18.87 16.53 3.48
C GLY A 97 17.97 15.57 2.71
N SER A 98 17.09 14.81 3.39
CA SER A 98 16.16 13.89 2.73
C SER A 98 15.14 14.60 1.84
N ALA A 99 14.63 15.76 2.29
CA ALA A 99 13.76 16.59 1.47
C ALA A 99 14.46 17.08 0.19
N ALA A 100 15.66 17.65 0.33
CA ALA A 100 16.46 18.14 -0.80
C ALA A 100 16.82 17.01 -1.78
N TYR A 101 17.10 15.79 -1.30
CA TYR A 101 17.32 14.64 -2.17
C TYR A 101 16.10 14.35 -3.07
N LEU A 102 14.87 14.39 -2.54
CA LEU A 102 13.67 14.16 -3.36
C LEU A 102 13.49 15.24 -4.44
N GLU A 103 13.84 16.50 -4.17
CA GLU A 103 13.78 17.57 -5.17
C GLU A 103 14.66 17.25 -6.39
N THR A 104 15.79 16.56 -6.21
CA THR A 104 16.65 16.13 -7.32
C THR A 104 16.01 15.05 -8.20
N LEU A 105 15.13 14.22 -7.66
CA LEU A 105 14.47 13.12 -8.39
C LEU A 105 13.28 13.61 -9.21
N CYS A 106 12.64 14.70 -8.79
CA CYS A 106 11.46 15.27 -9.44
C CYS A 106 11.79 16.25 -10.58
N ALA A 107 13.03 16.24 -11.08
CA ALA A 107 13.39 16.86 -12.35
C ALA A 107 12.85 16.00 -13.52
N TRP A 108 11.51 15.96 -13.64
CA TRP A 108 10.86 15.40 -14.81
C TRP A 108 11.07 16.39 -15.97
N ALA A 109 12.06 16.13 -16.82
CA ALA A 109 12.20 16.76 -18.13
C ALA A 109 11.44 15.96 -19.18
#